data_AF-A0A0G0I7Z4-F1
#
_entry.id   AF-A0A0G0I7Z4-F1
#
_cell.length_a   1.000
_cell.length_b   1.000
_cell.length_c   1.000
_cell.angle_alpha   90.00
_cell.angle_beta   90.00
_cell.angle_gamma   90.00
#
_symmetry.space_group_name_H-M   'P 1'
#
loop_
_entity.id
_entity.type
_entity.pdbx_description
1 polymer ?
#
loop_
_entity_poly.entity_id
_entity_poly.type
_entity_poly.pdbx_seq_one_letter_code
_entity_poly.pdbx_strand_id
1 'polypeptide(L)'
;MKNKALILIWLKRNKKNIVLGISIISILIFMLVRSFNVDSISLEQQKGGSDKKQLISTKNQSSSLDLLPDNVEKMEQEDKKSIDLTSKILDTVVKLAWPIFWLIIFFAVIKEVKEILPRVKKLKAGAGGFEASVASKVVISAGDVEKKEEQITDEIYKQENKDKTKKEVEQPITLEEWRNEMFFAAFVKKDKTRTIDAYKHITELNDDELSLKKDKIEYLELLHRLGDTNSILQLKELLSDPSVLYEVNTSLGYCYENSDDLEKAALFYSEAARESKNNDEKSLAVKRFSAILYRDNKKEQAINVISEALTVIRDDLFKARLYEALAEIYDKEKDYENKAFVIEKAVELKPNDAALLFKAGYSYAECKYDELSLLHYKNAKEINPKDDAVQNNIGVQYDNLKMPIKSIASYKEAEELGNTLASANLAYRFLQIGFVIEAKNILNIAKEKEIVHPNVNAALSEVPEKIEKENETEKEQIKSALLLRKFILNYAEAKFVKNSSIMSTSGDWKTDDGTVLKVEVIDNKIISTWKTKLDIWKLEYDWKFEGEIFNNSAVISIYKKEYNFSSNSYEYKKNNRGLLFYSQGDELIKYIDIDDAAHLKRIYTLTKIS
;
A
#
# COMPACT_ATOMS: atom_id res chain seq x y z
N MET A 1 -13.56 12.02 -27.43
CA MET A 1 -14.49 10.87 -27.50
C MET A 1 -14.51 10.13 -28.84
N LYS A 2 -14.48 10.77 -30.02
CA LYS A 2 -14.50 10.08 -31.33
C LYS A 2 -13.33 9.07 -31.56
N ASN A 3 -12.14 9.31 -31.00
CA ASN A 3 -10.98 8.39 -31.15
C ASN A 3 -11.09 7.10 -30.31
N LYS A 4 -11.72 7.13 -29.13
CA LYS A 4 -11.92 5.92 -28.29
C LYS A 4 -12.93 4.94 -28.92
N ALA A 5 -13.97 5.47 -29.59
CA ALA A 5 -14.96 4.65 -30.29
C ALA A 5 -14.35 3.91 -31.50
N LEU A 6 -13.44 4.55 -32.25
CA LEU A 6 -12.75 3.94 -33.38
C LEU A 6 -11.80 2.81 -32.96
N ILE A 7 -11.08 2.99 -31.85
CA ILE A 7 -10.17 1.98 -31.28
C ILE A 7 -10.95 0.75 -30.78
N LEU A 8 -12.09 0.97 -30.11
CA LEU A 8 -12.95 -0.11 -29.65
C LEU A 8 -13.61 -0.88 -30.80
N ILE A 9 -14.02 -0.21 -31.87
CA ILE A 9 -14.54 -0.86 -33.08
C ILE A 9 -13.42 -1.66 -33.78
N TRP A 10 -12.20 -1.14 -33.82
CA TRP A 10 -11.03 -1.82 -34.42
C TRP A 10 -10.61 -3.08 -33.65
N LEU A 11 -10.54 -3.00 -32.31
CA LEU A 11 -10.23 -4.13 -31.44
C LEU A 11 -11.31 -5.23 -31.55
N LYS A 12 -12.58 -4.84 -31.67
CA LYS A 12 -13.69 -5.78 -31.85
C LYS A 12 -13.67 -6.48 -33.21
N ARG A 13 -13.21 -5.78 -34.26
CA ARG A 13 -13.12 -6.32 -35.64
C ARG A 13 -11.92 -7.24 -35.86
N ASN A 14 -10.82 -7.03 -35.14
CA ASN A 14 -9.55 -7.77 -35.32
C ASN A 14 -9.26 -8.84 -34.26
N LYS A 15 -10.18 -9.08 -33.32
CA LYS A 15 -10.03 -10.05 -32.21
C LYS A 15 -9.61 -11.45 -32.67
N LYS A 16 -10.12 -11.94 -33.81
CA LYS A 16 -9.73 -13.24 -34.38
C LYS A 16 -8.26 -13.26 -34.85
N ASN A 17 -7.77 -12.18 -35.46
CA ASN A 17 -6.39 -12.11 -35.97
C ASN A 17 -5.37 -11.98 -34.83
N ILE A 18 -5.73 -11.30 -33.75
CA ILE A 18 -4.90 -11.16 -32.54
C ILE A 18 -4.78 -12.52 -31.82
N VAL A 19 -5.88 -13.25 -31.67
CA VAL A 19 -5.88 -14.59 -31.07
C VAL A 19 -5.11 -15.59 -31.94
N LEU A 20 -5.22 -15.49 -33.26
CA LEU A 20 -4.45 -16.31 -34.20
C LEU A 20 -2.93 -16.04 -34.09
N GLY A 21 -2.54 -14.77 -33.95
CA GLY A 21 -1.14 -14.37 -33.75
C GLY A 21 -0.55 -14.91 -32.46
N ILE A 22 -1.28 -14.83 -31.34
CA ILE A 22 -0.84 -15.36 -30.04
C ILE A 22 -0.74 -16.89 -30.08
N SER A 23 -1.65 -17.56 -30.80
CA SER A 23 -1.64 -19.02 -30.96
C SER A 23 -0.45 -19.50 -31.79
N ILE A 24 -0.12 -18.79 -32.88
CA ILE A 24 1.04 -19.11 -33.74
C ILE A 24 2.35 -18.93 -32.96
N ILE A 25 2.47 -17.87 -32.16
CA ILE A 25 3.63 -17.63 -31.29
C ILE A 25 3.78 -18.75 -30.25
N SER A 26 2.68 -19.19 -29.66
CA SER A 26 2.70 -20.28 -28.67
C SER A 26 3.08 -21.63 -29.30
N ILE A 27 2.63 -21.90 -30.54
CA ILE A 27 3.01 -23.09 -31.30
C ILE A 27 4.50 -23.05 -31.69
N LEU A 28 5.02 -21.90 -32.09
CA LEU A 28 6.44 -21.73 -32.41
C LEU A 28 7.33 -21.95 -31.18
N ILE A 29 6.93 -21.42 -30.01
CA ILE A 29 7.62 -21.66 -28.74
C ILE A 29 7.59 -23.16 -28.36
N PHE A 30 6.45 -23.82 -28.56
CA PHE A 30 6.30 -25.25 -28.27
C PHE A 30 7.13 -26.13 -29.22
N MET A 31 7.22 -25.77 -30.50
CA MET A 31 8.07 -26.47 -31.48
C MET A 31 9.57 -26.30 -31.17
N LEU A 32 9.99 -25.10 -30.75
CA LEU A 32 11.35 -24.83 -30.29
C LEU A 32 11.70 -25.67 -29.06
N VAL A 33 10.85 -25.73 -28.04
CA VAL A 33 11.10 -26.54 -26.82
C VAL A 33 11.16 -28.04 -27.15
N ARG A 34 10.36 -28.51 -28.12
CA ARG A 34 10.33 -29.93 -28.51
C ARG A 34 11.56 -30.35 -29.33
N SER A 35 12.15 -29.47 -30.14
CA SER A 35 13.40 -29.80 -30.86
C SER A 35 14.60 -29.94 -29.92
N PHE A 36 14.60 -29.29 -28.75
CA PHE A 36 15.65 -29.43 -27.74
C PHE A 36 15.56 -30.72 -26.90
N ASN A 37 14.38 -31.36 -26.83
CA ASN A 37 14.16 -32.54 -25.99
C ASN A 37 14.36 -33.89 -26.71
N VAL A 38 14.52 -33.89 -28.03
CA VAL A 38 14.72 -35.12 -28.81
C VAL A 38 16.19 -35.55 -28.84
N ASP A 39 17.13 -34.62 -28.69
CA ASP A 39 18.58 -34.92 -28.70
C ASP A 39 19.13 -35.37 -27.34
N SER A 40 18.42 -35.12 -26.23
CA SER A 40 18.83 -35.57 -24.88
C SER A 40 18.41 -37.01 -24.57
N ILE A 41 17.33 -37.51 -25.18
CA ILE A 41 16.76 -38.84 -24.88
C ILE A 41 17.51 -39.98 -25.58
N SER A 42 18.25 -39.71 -26.66
CA SER A 42 19.02 -40.73 -27.38
C SER A 42 20.34 -41.12 -26.68
N LEU A 43 20.84 -40.31 -25.74
CA LEU A 43 22.08 -40.55 -25.00
C LEU A 43 21.89 -41.33 -23.67
N GLU A 44 20.68 -41.36 -23.11
CA GLU A 44 20.41 -42.02 -21.82
C GLU A 44 20.10 -43.52 -21.93
N GLN A 45 19.75 -44.05 -23.11
CA GLN A 45 19.41 -45.48 -23.27
C GLN A 45 20.60 -46.45 -23.38
N GLN A 46 21.86 -45.98 -23.30
CA GLN A 46 23.03 -46.88 -23.30
C GLN A 46 23.67 -47.15 -21.92
N LYS A 47 23.15 -46.59 -20.83
CA LYS A 47 23.74 -46.76 -19.48
C LYS A 47 22.71 -47.26 -18.46
N GLY A 48 22.46 -48.57 -18.43
CA GLY A 48 21.72 -49.19 -17.32
C GLY A 48 21.47 -50.68 -17.48
N GLY A 49 22.34 -51.52 -16.91
CA GLY A 49 22.12 -52.95 -16.79
C GLY A 49 22.94 -53.60 -15.68
N SER A 50 22.24 -54.11 -14.67
CA SER A 50 22.61 -55.10 -13.63
C SER A 50 23.32 -54.68 -12.33
N ASP A 51 22.50 -54.71 -11.26
CA ASP A 51 22.71 -55.25 -9.91
C ASP A 51 24.08 -55.86 -9.51
N LYS A 52 24.63 -55.44 -8.37
CA LYS A 52 24.58 -56.20 -7.10
C LYS A 52 25.35 -55.53 -5.95
N LYS A 53 24.76 -55.72 -4.77
CA LYS A 53 25.22 -55.44 -3.41
C LYS A 53 26.61 -56.00 -3.04
N GLN A 54 27.16 -55.36 -2.00
CA GLN A 54 27.96 -55.89 -0.88
C GLN A 54 29.50 -55.97 -0.96
N LEU A 55 30.07 -55.35 0.08
CA LEU A 55 31.22 -55.76 0.91
C LEU A 55 32.67 -55.42 0.50
N ILE A 56 33.31 -54.80 1.49
CA ILE A 56 34.69 -54.98 1.99
C ILE A 56 35.79 -54.08 1.44
N SER A 57 36.38 -53.39 2.42
CA SER A 57 37.69 -52.73 2.49
C SER A 57 38.87 -53.55 1.96
N THR A 58 39.85 -52.91 1.32
CA THR A 58 41.25 -52.82 1.83
C THR A 58 42.16 -52.01 0.91
N LYS A 59 43.01 -51.20 1.57
CA LYS A 59 44.35 -50.66 1.21
C LYS A 59 45.12 -51.29 0.03
N ASN A 60 45.72 -50.44 -0.82
CA ASN A 60 47.17 -50.26 -1.07
C ASN A 60 47.36 -49.41 -2.35
N GLN A 61 47.95 -48.21 -2.28
CA GLN A 61 49.38 -47.84 -2.39
C GLN A 61 50.02 -47.94 -3.80
N SER A 62 50.36 -46.74 -4.31
CA SER A 62 51.55 -46.29 -5.08
C SER A 62 51.79 -46.65 -6.58
N SER A 63 51.81 -45.55 -7.36
CA SER A 63 52.84 -45.05 -8.33
C SER A 63 52.98 -45.56 -9.77
N SER A 64 52.86 -44.57 -10.70
CA SER A 64 53.48 -44.36 -12.04
C SER A 64 53.16 -45.41 -13.13
N LEU A 65 52.82 -45.10 -14.39
CA LEU A 65 53.38 -44.14 -15.35
C LEU A 65 52.45 -44.02 -16.60
N ASP A 66 52.55 -42.90 -17.31
CA ASP A 66 52.06 -42.50 -18.66
C ASP A 66 51.30 -43.48 -19.57
N LEU A 67 50.21 -42.95 -20.17
CA LEU A 67 49.94 -42.88 -21.62
C LEU A 67 48.65 -42.08 -21.85
N LEU A 68 48.78 -40.88 -22.45
CA LEU A 68 47.65 -40.12 -23.02
C LEU A 68 47.06 -40.88 -24.22
N PRO A 69 45.74 -40.80 -24.46
CA PRO A 69 45.19 -40.89 -25.80
C PRO A 69 44.62 -39.53 -26.24
N ASP A 70 45.00 -39.12 -27.46
CA ASP A 70 44.62 -37.95 -28.26
C ASP A 70 43.10 -37.70 -28.47
N ASN A 71 42.23 -38.38 -27.71
CA ASN A 71 40.78 -38.38 -27.90
C ASN A 71 40.04 -37.36 -27.01
N VAL A 72 40.65 -36.88 -25.91
CA VAL A 72 39.99 -35.92 -25.00
C VAL A 72 40.06 -34.49 -25.55
N GLU A 73 41.19 -34.09 -26.16
CA GLU A 73 41.32 -32.76 -26.78
C GLU A 73 40.43 -32.59 -28.03
N LYS A 74 40.19 -33.68 -28.78
CA LYS A 74 39.24 -33.66 -29.92
C LYS A 74 37.79 -33.50 -29.47
N MET A 75 37.38 -34.16 -28.39
CA MET A 75 36.01 -34.06 -27.86
C MET A 75 35.75 -32.67 -27.24
N GLU A 76 36.70 -32.09 -26.50
CA GLU A 76 36.52 -30.72 -25.96
C GLU A 76 36.52 -29.64 -27.07
N GLN A 77 37.24 -29.86 -28.17
CA GLN A 77 37.21 -28.94 -29.32
C GLN A 77 35.91 -29.05 -30.15
N GLU A 78 35.32 -30.24 -30.25
CA GLU A 78 34.03 -30.45 -30.91
C GLU A 78 32.85 -29.89 -30.08
N ASP A 79 32.87 -30.06 -28.75
CA ASP A 79 31.87 -29.48 -27.84
C ASP A 79 31.95 -27.94 -27.79
N LYS A 80 33.15 -27.36 -27.82
CA LYS A 80 33.28 -25.90 -27.95
C LYS A 80 32.80 -25.37 -29.30
N LYS A 81 33.01 -26.12 -30.39
CA LYS A 81 32.49 -25.76 -31.72
C LYS A 81 30.97 -25.85 -31.81
N SER A 82 30.34 -26.83 -31.17
CA SER A 82 28.88 -26.99 -31.19
C SER A 82 28.17 -25.91 -30.36
N ILE A 83 28.74 -25.52 -29.21
CA ILE A 83 28.26 -24.42 -28.36
C ILE A 83 28.47 -23.05 -29.04
N ASP A 84 29.60 -22.84 -29.72
CA ASP A 84 29.86 -21.61 -30.47
C ASP A 84 28.92 -21.47 -31.69
N LEU A 85 28.65 -22.57 -32.40
CA LEU A 85 27.74 -22.58 -33.55
C LEU A 85 26.28 -22.31 -33.13
N THR A 86 25.83 -22.88 -32.01
CA THR A 86 24.47 -22.65 -31.47
C THR A 86 24.29 -21.21 -30.96
N SER A 87 25.30 -20.61 -30.32
CA SER A 87 25.23 -19.20 -29.92
C SER A 87 25.18 -18.26 -31.13
N LYS A 88 25.97 -18.55 -32.19
CA LYS A 88 25.97 -17.77 -33.44
C LYS A 88 24.67 -17.86 -34.21
N ILE A 89 24.03 -19.03 -34.24
CA ILE A 89 22.71 -19.20 -34.88
C ILE A 89 21.65 -18.43 -34.09
N LEU A 90 21.64 -18.52 -32.76
CA LEU A 90 20.69 -17.79 -31.92
C LEU A 90 20.85 -16.28 -32.07
N ASP A 91 22.08 -15.78 -32.07
CA ASP A 91 22.38 -14.35 -32.25
C ASP A 91 22.00 -13.87 -33.66
N THR A 92 22.16 -14.72 -34.69
CA THR A 92 21.73 -14.41 -36.07
C THR A 92 20.21 -14.36 -36.19
N VAL A 93 19.50 -15.29 -35.54
CA VAL A 93 18.02 -15.33 -35.53
C VAL A 93 17.44 -14.11 -34.80
N VAL A 94 18.02 -13.73 -33.66
CA VAL A 94 17.61 -12.53 -32.91
C VAL A 94 17.89 -11.25 -33.72
N LYS A 95 19.05 -11.17 -34.39
CA LYS A 95 19.40 -10.04 -35.27
C LYS A 95 18.52 -9.93 -36.51
N LEU A 96 17.94 -11.03 -37.00
CA LEU A 96 16.99 -11.03 -38.13
C LEU A 96 15.54 -10.80 -37.68
N ALA A 97 15.18 -11.20 -36.46
CA ALA A 97 13.83 -11.00 -35.91
C ALA A 97 13.51 -9.54 -35.60
N TRP A 98 14.51 -8.77 -35.13
CA TRP A 98 14.32 -7.36 -34.76
C TRP A 98 13.98 -6.46 -35.97
N PRO A 99 14.67 -6.54 -37.12
CA PRO A 99 14.30 -5.80 -38.33
C PRO A 99 12.91 -6.16 -38.87
N ILE A 100 12.52 -7.45 -38.80
CA ILE A 100 11.21 -7.91 -39.26
C ILE A 100 10.10 -7.37 -38.34
N PHE A 101 10.34 -7.37 -37.03
CA PHE A 101 9.44 -6.76 -36.05
C PHE A 101 9.23 -5.26 -36.30
N TRP A 102 10.33 -4.52 -36.55
CA TRP A 102 10.26 -3.10 -36.90
C TRP A 102 9.65 -2.86 -38.27
N LEU A 103 9.83 -3.74 -39.26
CA LEU A 103 9.15 -3.67 -40.57
C LEU A 103 7.64 -3.85 -40.42
N ILE A 104 7.19 -4.77 -39.56
CA ILE A 104 5.76 -4.98 -39.28
C ILE A 104 5.16 -3.75 -38.59
N ILE A 105 5.87 -3.16 -37.62
CA ILE A 105 5.45 -1.90 -36.97
C ILE A 105 5.45 -0.75 -37.99
N PHE A 106 6.50 -0.63 -38.82
CA PHE A 106 6.65 0.41 -39.82
C PHE A 106 5.52 0.37 -40.86
N PHE A 107 5.13 -0.80 -41.36
CA PHE A 107 4.00 -0.94 -42.28
C PHE A 107 2.63 -0.77 -41.60
N ALA A 108 2.50 -1.16 -40.32
CA ALA A 108 1.30 -0.90 -39.53
C ALA A 108 1.08 0.61 -39.32
N VAL A 109 2.15 1.37 -39.05
CA VAL A 109 2.12 2.81 -38.82
C VAL A 109 2.00 3.60 -40.13
N ILE A 110 2.65 3.17 -41.22
CA ILE A 110 2.57 3.84 -42.54
C ILE A 110 1.16 3.85 -43.13
N LYS A 111 0.36 2.81 -42.86
CA LYS A 111 -1.03 2.77 -43.33
C LYS A 111 -1.91 3.83 -42.64
N GLU A 112 -1.62 4.16 -41.39
CA GLU A 112 -2.30 5.22 -40.62
C GLU A 112 -1.76 6.62 -40.97
N VAL A 113 -0.47 6.75 -41.26
CA VAL A 113 0.16 8.01 -41.66
C VAL A 113 -0.32 8.49 -43.04
N LYS A 114 -0.71 7.58 -43.94
CA LYS A 114 -1.29 7.92 -45.27
C LYS A 114 -2.60 8.72 -45.20
N GLU A 115 -3.38 8.61 -44.13
CA GLU A 115 -4.62 9.39 -43.95
C GLU A 115 -4.37 10.81 -43.39
N ILE A 116 -3.22 11.03 -42.74
CA ILE A 116 -2.87 12.30 -42.09
C ILE A 116 -2.13 13.23 -43.07
N LEU A 117 -1.41 12.67 -44.04
CA LEU A 117 -0.55 13.39 -44.97
C LEU A 117 -1.19 14.57 -45.74
N PRO A 118 -2.49 14.57 -46.12
CA PRO A 118 -3.07 15.71 -46.84
C PRO A 118 -3.29 16.97 -45.99
N ARG A 119 -3.14 16.89 -44.66
CA ARG A 119 -3.52 17.97 -43.71
C ARG A 119 -2.34 18.79 -43.18
N VAL A 120 -1.12 18.49 -43.58
CA VAL A 120 0.09 19.17 -43.11
C VAL A 120 0.62 20.07 -44.22
N LYS A 121 0.51 21.40 -44.07
CA LYS A 121 0.93 22.36 -45.12
C LYS A 121 2.32 22.98 -44.95
N LYS A 122 3.04 22.78 -43.84
CA LYS A 122 4.48 23.10 -43.71
C LYS A 122 5.11 22.45 -42.47
N LEU A 123 6.31 21.92 -42.65
CA LEU A 123 7.18 21.34 -41.61
C LEU A 123 8.51 22.11 -41.62
N LYS A 124 9.04 22.45 -40.44
CA LYS A 124 10.42 22.89 -40.27
C LYS A 124 11.05 22.16 -39.07
N ALA A 125 12.22 21.59 -39.28
CA ALA A 125 12.98 20.84 -38.28
C ALA A 125 14.21 21.66 -37.83
N GLY A 126 14.51 21.62 -36.53
CA GLY A 126 15.72 22.13 -35.90
C GLY A 126 16.05 21.30 -34.65
N ALA A 127 17.31 21.33 -34.20
CA ALA A 127 17.94 20.36 -33.29
C ALA A 127 17.46 20.34 -31.81
N GLY A 128 16.20 20.68 -31.53
CA GLY A 128 15.64 20.76 -30.16
C GLY A 128 14.20 20.25 -29.99
N GLY A 129 13.60 19.60 -30.99
CA GLY A 129 12.24 19.04 -30.89
C GLY A 129 11.22 19.66 -31.84
N PHE A 130 10.03 19.04 -31.93
CA PHE A 130 8.95 19.40 -32.86
C PHE A 130 7.91 20.30 -32.19
N GLU A 131 7.65 21.48 -32.75
CA GLU A 131 6.48 22.32 -32.42
C GLU A 131 5.43 22.26 -33.54
N ALA A 132 4.16 22.18 -33.17
CA ALA A 132 3.03 22.35 -34.08
C ALA A 132 1.95 23.24 -33.45
N SER A 133 1.65 24.39 -34.06
CA SER A 133 0.51 25.23 -33.71
C SER A 133 -0.69 24.91 -34.59
N VAL A 134 -1.89 24.78 -34.01
CA VAL A 134 -3.16 24.73 -34.75
C VAL A 134 -3.95 26.01 -34.48
N ALA A 135 -4.35 26.72 -35.53
CA ALA A 135 -5.13 27.95 -35.43
C ALA A 135 -6.57 27.67 -34.99
N SER A 136 -7.00 28.37 -33.94
CA SER A 136 -8.39 28.49 -33.48
C SER A 136 -9.25 29.27 -34.47
N LYS A 137 -10.50 28.86 -34.64
CA LYS A 137 -11.57 29.77 -35.12
C LYS A 137 -12.72 29.76 -34.11
N VAL A 138 -12.87 30.89 -33.44
CA VAL A 138 -14.01 31.26 -32.58
C VAL A 138 -15.09 31.89 -33.46
N VAL A 139 -16.36 31.49 -33.27
CA VAL A 139 -17.55 32.35 -33.40
C VAL A 139 -18.57 31.92 -32.33
N ILE A 140 -18.61 32.70 -31.23
CA ILE A 140 -19.74 33.35 -30.51
C ILE A 140 -21.13 32.64 -30.60
N SER A 141 -21.91 32.39 -29.54
CA SER A 141 -22.27 33.28 -28.42
C SER A 141 -22.38 32.60 -27.05
N ALA A 142 -21.88 33.31 -26.04
CA ALA A 142 -22.41 33.27 -24.69
C ALA A 142 -23.68 34.15 -24.67
N GLY A 143 -24.75 33.61 -24.10
CA GLY A 143 -26.03 34.31 -23.95
C GLY A 143 -27.21 33.46 -24.43
N ASP A 144 -27.38 32.26 -23.87
CA ASP A 144 -28.65 31.50 -23.90
C ASP A 144 -28.66 30.24 -22.99
N VAL A 145 -27.61 29.99 -22.20
CA VAL A 145 -27.55 28.83 -21.29
C VAL A 145 -27.83 29.21 -19.83
N GLU A 146 -27.49 30.43 -19.40
CA GLU A 146 -27.80 30.93 -18.05
C GLU A 146 -29.27 31.28 -17.81
N LYS A 147 -30.15 31.24 -18.83
CA LYS A 147 -31.61 31.32 -18.62
C LYS A 147 -32.32 29.98 -18.58
N LYS A 148 -31.66 28.88 -18.99
CA LYS A 148 -32.28 27.55 -19.02
C LYS A 148 -32.02 26.74 -17.76
N GLU A 149 -30.88 26.89 -17.12
CA GLU A 149 -30.65 26.18 -15.85
C GLU A 149 -31.39 26.83 -14.68
N GLU A 150 -31.50 28.16 -14.63
CA GLU A 150 -32.37 28.84 -13.66
C GLU A 150 -33.86 28.56 -13.93
N GLN A 151 -34.30 28.43 -15.20
CA GLN A 151 -35.68 28.01 -15.52
C GLN A 151 -35.97 26.55 -15.20
N ILE A 152 -35.02 25.62 -15.33
CA ILE A 152 -35.25 24.20 -15.07
C ILE A 152 -35.23 23.93 -13.56
N THR A 153 -34.38 24.59 -12.77
CA THR A 153 -34.44 24.48 -11.31
C THR A 153 -35.63 25.24 -10.72
N ASP A 154 -36.03 26.39 -11.27
CA ASP A 154 -37.28 27.05 -10.88
C ASP A 154 -38.51 26.29 -11.37
N GLU A 155 -38.48 25.59 -12.51
CA GLU A 155 -39.61 24.78 -12.98
C GLU A 155 -39.73 23.46 -12.23
N ILE A 156 -38.64 22.86 -11.76
CA ILE A 156 -38.68 21.68 -10.88
C ILE A 156 -39.12 22.10 -9.46
N TYR A 157 -38.61 23.22 -8.92
CA TYR A 157 -39.08 23.77 -7.63
C TYR A 157 -40.50 24.38 -7.71
N LYS A 158 -40.94 24.89 -8.87
CA LYS A 158 -42.33 25.33 -9.10
C LYS A 158 -43.24 24.18 -9.53
N GLN A 159 -42.76 23.06 -10.06
CA GLN A 159 -43.60 21.86 -10.27
C GLN A 159 -43.86 21.12 -8.96
N GLU A 160 -42.89 21.06 -8.04
CA GLU A 160 -43.12 20.54 -6.69
C GLU A 160 -43.93 21.49 -5.78
N ASN A 161 -44.10 22.78 -6.16
CA ASN A 161 -44.94 23.74 -5.44
C ASN A 161 -46.16 24.31 -6.20
N LYS A 162 -46.43 23.92 -7.46
CA LYS A 162 -47.66 24.31 -8.18
C LYS A 162 -48.77 23.27 -8.14
N ASP A 163 -48.51 22.08 -7.63
CA ASP A 163 -49.57 21.13 -7.25
C ASP A 163 -49.90 21.21 -5.74
N LYS A 164 -49.67 22.40 -5.16
CA LYS A 164 -50.35 22.85 -3.95
C LYS A 164 -51.58 23.71 -4.30
N THR A 165 -52.52 23.14 -5.05
CA THR A 165 -53.87 23.12 -4.45
C THR A 165 -53.70 22.47 -3.08
N LYS A 166 -54.37 22.94 -2.03
CA LYS A 166 -54.48 22.13 -0.81
C LYS A 166 -55.01 20.74 -1.23
N LYS A 167 -54.14 19.81 -1.63
CA LYS A 167 -54.35 18.39 -1.42
C LYS A 167 -54.33 18.35 0.09
N GLU A 168 -55.53 18.32 0.66
CA GLU A 168 -55.72 17.70 1.97
C GLU A 168 -54.74 16.53 2.00
N VAL A 169 -53.82 16.54 2.98
CA VAL A 169 -53.01 15.35 3.22
C VAL A 169 -54.05 14.25 3.35
N GLU A 170 -54.15 13.37 2.35
CA GLU A 170 -55.13 12.30 2.37
C GLU A 170 -54.88 11.60 3.69
N GLN A 171 -55.86 11.68 4.58
CA GLN A 171 -55.69 11.10 5.89
C GLN A 171 -55.41 9.61 5.68
N PRO A 172 -54.46 9.03 6.42
CA PRO A 172 -54.26 7.58 6.37
C PRO A 172 -55.61 6.88 6.50
N ILE A 173 -55.84 5.84 5.70
CA ILE A 173 -57.15 5.16 5.68
C ILE A 173 -57.03 3.71 6.14
N THR A 174 -55.84 3.13 6.08
CA THR A 174 -55.59 1.77 6.56
C THR A 174 -54.91 1.78 7.93
N LEU A 175 -55.11 0.69 8.67
CA LEU A 175 -54.44 0.45 9.95
C LEU A 175 -52.92 0.59 9.85
N GLU A 176 -52.31 0.05 8.79
CA GLU A 176 -50.87 0.09 8.59
C GLU A 176 -50.36 1.50 8.25
N GLU A 177 -51.10 2.27 7.45
CA GLU A 177 -50.75 3.66 7.19
C GLU A 177 -50.86 4.51 8.46
N TRP A 178 -51.83 4.24 9.34
CA TRP A 178 -51.92 4.92 10.63
C TRP A 178 -50.79 4.54 11.59
N ARG A 179 -50.31 3.29 11.60
CA ARG A 179 -49.09 2.90 12.33
C ARG A 179 -47.86 3.64 11.81
N ASN A 180 -47.70 3.70 10.49
CA ASN A 180 -46.61 4.44 9.86
C ASN A 180 -46.70 5.94 10.15
N GLU A 181 -47.89 6.52 10.14
CA GLU A 181 -48.12 7.91 10.51
C GLU A 181 -47.82 8.15 11.99
N MET A 182 -48.23 7.27 12.90
CA MET A 182 -47.90 7.35 14.34
C MET A 182 -46.38 7.40 14.54
N PHE A 183 -45.65 6.49 13.87
CA PHE A 183 -44.19 6.44 13.89
C PHE A 183 -43.58 7.71 13.28
N PHE A 184 -44.03 8.13 12.10
CA PHE A 184 -43.51 9.30 11.38
C PHE A 184 -43.74 10.61 12.15
N ALA A 185 -44.94 10.79 12.70
CA ALA A 185 -45.30 11.92 13.54
C ALA A 185 -44.38 12.00 14.77
N ALA A 186 -44.12 10.88 15.43
CA ALA A 186 -43.27 10.84 16.61
C ALA A 186 -41.79 11.03 16.27
N PHE A 187 -41.24 10.29 15.32
CA PHE A 187 -39.82 10.27 15.03
C PHE A 187 -39.34 11.42 14.16
N VAL A 188 -40.09 11.75 13.11
CA VAL A 188 -39.67 12.73 12.10
C VAL A 188 -40.20 14.11 12.44
N LYS A 189 -41.48 14.20 12.81
CA LYS A 189 -42.12 15.50 13.10
C LYS A 189 -41.97 15.94 14.55
N LYS A 190 -41.71 15.00 15.47
CA LYS A 190 -41.74 15.23 16.92
C LYS A 190 -43.07 15.84 17.38
N ASP A 191 -44.16 15.46 16.72
CA ASP A 191 -45.50 15.99 16.94
C ASP A 191 -46.32 15.05 17.83
N LYS A 192 -46.31 15.34 19.13
CA LYS A 192 -47.03 14.55 20.13
C LYS A 192 -48.54 14.50 19.87
N THR A 193 -49.14 15.60 19.46
CA THR A 193 -50.59 15.67 19.23
C THR A 193 -50.98 14.76 18.07
N ARG A 194 -50.22 14.79 16.98
CA ARG A 194 -50.45 13.95 15.80
C ARG A 194 -50.17 12.46 16.07
N THR A 195 -49.19 12.13 16.90
CA THR A 195 -48.99 10.75 17.37
C THR A 195 -50.20 10.23 18.16
N ILE A 196 -50.78 11.05 19.05
CA ILE A 196 -51.99 10.70 19.81
C ILE A 196 -53.18 10.50 18.87
N ASP A 197 -53.35 11.40 17.90
CA ASP A 197 -54.43 11.32 16.91
C ASP A 197 -54.33 10.07 16.03
N ALA A 198 -53.12 9.75 15.55
CA ALA A 198 -52.89 8.53 14.79
C ALA A 198 -53.20 7.27 15.60
N TYR A 199 -52.79 7.21 16.87
CA TYR A 199 -53.11 6.08 17.74
C TYR A 199 -54.62 5.93 17.99
N LYS A 200 -55.35 7.04 18.09
CA LYS A 200 -56.82 6.99 18.19
C LYS A 200 -57.44 6.31 16.97
N HIS A 201 -56.99 6.62 15.76
CA HIS A 201 -57.48 5.94 14.57
C HIS A 201 -57.07 4.47 14.50
N ILE A 202 -55.88 4.11 14.98
CA ILE A 202 -55.47 2.70 15.16
C ILE A 202 -56.47 1.97 16.06
N THR A 203 -56.88 2.57 17.19
CA THR A 203 -57.84 1.95 18.12
C THR A 203 -59.25 1.78 17.53
N GLU A 204 -59.63 2.62 16.57
CA GLU A 204 -60.92 2.55 15.88
C GLU A 204 -60.94 1.48 14.76
N LEU A 205 -59.77 1.20 14.17
CA LEU A 205 -59.63 0.30 13.01
C LEU A 205 -59.11 -1.11 13.38
N ASN A 206 -58.45 -1.25 14.53
CA ASN A 206 -57.84 -2.51 14.94
C ASN A 206 -58.75 -3.31 15.87
N ASP A 207 -59.41 -4.33 15.31
CA ASP A 207 -60.28 -5.24 16.05
C ASP A 207 -59.53 -6.41 16.73
N ASP A 208 -58.24 -6.61 16.44
CA ASP A 208 -57.44 -7.69 17.04
C ASP A 208 -56.88 -7.26 18.40
N GLU A 209 -57.34 -7.91 19.48
CA GLU A 209 -57.02 -7.53 20.85
C GLU A 209 -55.50 -7.55 21.13
N LEU A 210 -54.79 -8.58 20.66
CA LEU A 210 -53.36 -8.71 20.88
C LEU A 210 -52.59 -7.64 20.10
N SER A 211 -52.94 -7.45 18.83
CA SER A 211 -52.36 -6.44 17.96
C SER A 211 -52.58 -5.04 18.53
N LEU A 212 -53.77 -4.74 19.05
CA LEU A 212 -54.07 -3.44 19.64
C LEU A 212 -53.25 -3.19 20.91
N LYS A 213 -52.98 -4.23 21.72
CA LYS A 213 -52.07 -4.13 22.87
C LYS A 213 -50.64 -3.83 22.42
N LYS A 214 -50.15 -4.46 21.34
CA LYS A 214 -48.83 -4.15 20.77
C LYS A 214 -48.76 -2.71 20.25
N ASP A 215 -49.79 -2.26 19.54
CA ASP A 215 -49.90 -0.87 19.08
C ASP A 215 -49.89 0.10 20.27
N LYS A 216 -50.57 -0.24 21.37
CA LYS A 216 -50.53 0.54 22.62
C LYS A 216 -49.13 0.65 23.20
N ILE A 217 -48.37 -0.45 23.22
CA ILE A 217 -47.00 -0.48 23.75
C ILE A 217 -46.09 0.42 22.93
N GLU A 218 -46.13 0.29 21.60
CA GLU A 218 -45.37 1.13 20.67
C GLU A 218 -45.74 2.62 20.83
N TYR A 219 -47.05 2.92 20.86
CA TYR A 219 -47.55 4.27 21.11
C TYR A 219 -46.98 4.88 22.40
N LEU A 220 -47.00 4.14 23.51
CA LEU A 220 -46.48 4.61 24.80
C LEU A 220 -44.96 4.82 24.75
N GLU A 221 -44.21 3.95 24.07
CA GLU A 221 -42.77 4.15 23.85
C GLU A 221 -42.48 5.45 23.07
N LEU A 222 -43.25 5.69 22.01
CA LEU A 222 -43.16 6.92 21.21
C LEU A 222 -43.49 8.17 22.04
N LEU A 223 -44.54 8.11 22.86
CA LEU A 223 -44.88 9.22 23.74
C LEU A 223 -43.79 9.50 24.77
N HIS A 224 -43.17 8.47 25.33
CA HIS A 224 -42.02 8.64 26.23
C HIS A 224 -40.87 9.36 25.54
N ARG A 225 -40.53 8.97 24.30
CA ARG A 225 -39.52 9.68 23.49
C ARG A 225 -39.86 11.16 23.29
N LEU A 226 -41.15 11.49 23.19
CA LEU A 226 -41.66 12.87 23.08
C LEU A 226 -41.78 13.59 24.44
N GLY A 227 -41.25 13.01 25.52
CA GLY A 227 -41.19 13.61 26.85
C GLY A 227 -42.37 13.28 27.75
N ASP A 228 -43.26 12.35 27.38
CA ASP A 228 -44.35 11.90 28.25
C ASP A 228 -43.87 10.81 29.22
N THR A 229 -43.46 11.22 30.40
CA THR A 229 -42.95 10.31 31.44
C THR A 229 -44.03 9.41 32.04
N ASN A 230 -45.33 9.73 31.90
CA ASN A 230 -46.41 8.87 32.40
C ASN A 230 -46.52 7.57 31.58
N SER A 231 -45.95 7.54 30.38
CA SER A 231 -45.95 6.37 29.51
C SER A 231 -45.29 5.15 30.17
N ILE A 232 -44.24 5.36 30.98
CA ILE A 232 -43.58 4.27 31.73
C ILE A 232 -44.55 3.63 32.74
N LEU A 233 -45.40 4.42 33.40
CA LEU A 233 -46.38 3.88 34.36
C LEU A 233 -47.42 3.03 33.63
N GLN A 234 -47.94 3.51 32.50
CA GLN A 234 -48.90 2.77 31.67
C GLN A 234 -48.28 1.51 31.05
N LEU A 235 -47.01 1.55 30.64
CA LEU A 235 -46.29 0.36 30.19
C LEU A 235 -46.15 -0.66 31.31
N LYS A 236 -45.87 -0.23 32.55
CA LYS A 236 -45.77 -1.15 33.71
C LYS A 236 -47.09 -1.85 34.02
N GLU A 237 -48.23 -1.21 33.81
CA GLU A 237 -49.54 -1.86 33.98
C GLU A 237 -49.72 -3.04 33.03
N LEU A 238 -49.16 -2.95 31.82
CA LEU A 238 -49.22 -4.02 30.82
C LEU A 238 -48.33 -5.23 31.15
N LEU A 239 -47.44 -5.13 32.15
CA LEU A 239 -46.65 -6.28 32.64
C LEU A 239 -47.51 -7.38 33.29
N SER A 240 -48.78 -7.09 33.62
CA SER A 240 -49.69 -8.14 34.13
C SER A 240 -50.26 -9.05 33.03
N ASP A 241 -50.06 -8.72 31.75
CA ASP A 241 -50.57 -9.50 30.62
C ASP A 241 -49.46 -10.37 30.00
N PRO A 242 -49.51 -11.71 30.17
CA PRO A 242 -48.51 -12.63 29.64
C PRO A 242 -48.35 -12.59 28.11
N SER A 243 -49.38 -12.14 27.38
CA SER A 243 -49.38 -12.21 25.92
C SER A 243 -48.41 -11.21 25.27
N VAL A 244 -48.04 -10.14 25.99
CA VAL A 244 -47.23 -9.02 25.49
C VAL A 244 -45.96 -8.75 26.29
N LEU A 245 -45.52 -9.71 27.12
CA LEU A 245 -44.38 -9.52 28.02
C LEU A 245 -43.08 -9.20 27.27
N TYR A 246 -42.83 -9.80 26.11
CA TYR A 246 -41.65 -9.47 25.32
C TYR A 246 -41.67 -8.02 24.84
N GLU A 247 -42.79 -7.59 24.27
CA GLU A 247 -42.98 -6.25 23.70
C GLU A 247 -42.88 -5.18 24.80
N VAL A 248 -43.61 -5.33 25.90
CA VAL A 248 -43.63 -4.35 27.00
C VAL A 248 -42.27 -4.23 27.68
N ASN A 249 -41.56 -5.36 27.90
CA ASN A 249 -40.21 -5.32 28.48
C ASN A 249 -39.21 -4.67 27.51
N THR A 250 -39.34 -4.90 26.20
CA THR A 250 -38.50 -4.24 25.19
C THR A 250 -38.69 -2.72 25.21
N SER A 251 -39.95 -2.25 25.21
CA SER A 251 -40.26 -0.81 25.25
C SER A 251 -39.92 -0.16 26.58
N LEU A 252 -40.08 -0.85 27.71
CA LEU A 252 -39.59 -0.36 29.01
C LEU A 252 -38.07 -0.25 29.02
N GLY A 253 -37.35 -1.26 28.52
CA GLY A 253 -35.91 -1.23 28.36
C GLY A 253 -35.45 -0.03 27.53
N TYR A 254 -36.15 0.22 26.42
CA TYR A 254 -35.89 1.37 25.56
C TYR A 254 -36.17 2.72 26.24
N CYS A 255 -37.29 2.83 26.97
CA CYS A 255 -37.62 4.03 27.71
C CYS A 255 -36.53 4.36 28.74
N TYR A 256 -36.09 3.38 29.53
CA TYR A 256 -35.02 3.61 30.51
C TYR A 256 -33.66 3.85 29.87
N GLU A 257 -33.34 3.22 28.73
CA GLU A 257 -32.13 3.51 27.96
C GLU A 257 -32.09 4.99 27.54
N ASN A 258 -33.21 5.52 27.05
CA ASN A 258 -33.34 6.93 26.69
C ASN A 258 -33.25 7.88 27.88
N SER A 259 -33.68 7.44 29.06
CA SER A 259 -33.52 8.18 30.32
C SER A 259 -32.14 8.02 30.95
N ASP A 260 -31.22 7.28 30.30
CA ASP A 260 -29.89 6.91 30.79
C ASP A 260 -29.90 6.16 32.14
N ASP A 261 -31.04 5.52 32.48
CA ASP A 261 -31.16 4.63 33.63
C ASP A 261 -30.72 3.21 33.20
N LEU A 262 -29.40 3.02 33.15
CA LEU A 262 -28.79 1.79 32.63
C LEU A 262 -29.19 0.54 33.43
N GLU A 263 -29.39 0.67 34.74
CA GLU A 263 -29.77 -0.46 35.60
C GLU A 263 -31.17 -0.97 35.24
N LYS A 264 -32.16 -0.08 35.11
CA LYS A 264 -33.50 -0.48 34.71
C LYS A 264 -33.57 -0.89 33.25
N ALA A 265 -32.83 -0.21 32.36
CA ALA A 265 -32.75 -0.62 30.96
C ALA A 265 -32.22 -2.06 30.83
N ALA A 266 -31.15 -2.38 31.57
CA ALA A 266 -30.59 -3.72 31.64
C ALA A 266 -31.59 -4.74 32.19
N LEU A 267 -32.27 -4.42 33.29
CA LEU A 267 -33.33 -5.25 33.87
C LEU A 267 -34.40 -5.60 32.82
N PHE A 268 -35.01 -4.60 32.20
CA PHE A 268 -36.11 -4.83 31.27
C PHE A 268 -35.67 -5.51 29.97
N TYR A 269 -34.48 -5.22 29.43
CA TYR A 269 -33.97 -5.99 28.29
C TYR A 269 -33.62 -7.45 28.66
N SER A 270 -33.19 -7.72 29.89
CA SER A 270 -32.97 -9.09 30.35
C SER A 270 -34.29 -9.88 30.48
N GLU A 271 -35.36 -9.22 30.94
CA GLU A 271 -36.70 -9.79 30.99
C GLU A 271 -37.25 -10.02 29.57
N ALA A 272 -37.07 -9.07 28.65
CA ALA A 272 -37.42 -9.27 27.24
C ALA A 272 -36.71 -10.49 26.63
N ALA A 273 -35.42 -10.68 26.92
CA ALA A 273 -34.67 -11.85 26.47
C ALA A 273 -35.15 -13.18 27.09
N ARG A 274 -35.78 -13.14 28.27
CA ARG A 274 -36.39 -14.30 28.93
C ARG A 274 -37.75 -14.65 28.30
N GLU A 275 -38.54 -13.63 28.00
CA GLU A 275 -39.92 -13.75 27.49
C GLU A 275 -40.00 -13.91 25.96
N SER A 276 -38.85 -13.87 25.27
CA SER A 276 -38.76 -14.09 23.83
C SER A 276 -39.36 -15.44 23.42
N LYS A 277 -40.19 -15.44 22.39
CA LYS A 277 -40.89 -16.63 21.87
C LYS A 277 -40.16 -17.30 20.71
N ASN A 278 -39.20 -16.59 20.10
CA ASN A 278 -38.40 -17.05 18.98
C ASN A 278 -36.97 -16.52 19.03
N ASN A 279 -36.10 -17.04 18.16
CA ASN A 279 -34.69 -16.68 18.14
C ASN A 279 -34.42 -15.25 17.61
N ASP A 280 -35.34 -14.67 16.84
CA ASP A 280 -35.23 -13.28 16.38
C ASP A 280 -35.34 -12.32 17.57
N GLU A 281 -36.44 -12.44 18.30
CA GLU A 281 -36.74 -11.70 19.53
C GLU A 281 -35.61 -11.86 20.54
N LYS A 282 -35.19 -13.10 20.79
CA LYS A 282 -34.13 -13.39 21.76
C LYS A 282 -32.81 -12.72 21.38
N SER A 283 -32.39 -12.83 20.13
CA SER A 283 -31.12 -12.24 19.69
C SER A 283 -31.15 -10.72 19.66
N LEU A 284 -32.31 -10.10 19.38
CA LEU A 284 -32.48 -8.65 19.44
C LEU A 284 -32.42 -8.14 20.89
N ALA A 285 -33.17 -8.77 21.80
CA ALA A 285 -33.16 -8.42 23.22
C ALA A 285 -31.79 -8.62 23.85
N VAL A 286 -31.11 -9.75 23.55
CA VAL A 286 -29.74 -10.01 24.00
C VAL A 286 -28.77 -8.95 23.48
N LYS A 287 -28.84 -8.56 22.19
CA LYS A 287 -27.98 -7.50 21.63
C LYS A 287 -28.17 -6.18 22.37
N ARG A 288 -29.41 -5.79 22.66
CA ARG A 288 -29.70 -4.55 23.42
C ARG A 288 -29.22 -4.67 24.85
N PHE A 289 -29.54 -5.77 25.53
CA PHE A 289 -29.12 -6.04 26.91
C PHE A 289 -27.59 -5.98 27.06
N SER A 290 -26.84 -6.67 26.20
CA SER A 290 -25.37 -6.66 26.23
C SER A 290 -24.80 -5.26 25.96
N ALA A 291 -25.42 -4.48 25.07
CA ALA A 291 -24.99 -3.11 24.81
C ALA A 291 -25.16 -2.20 26.04
N ILE A 292 -26.26 -2.36 26.79
CA ILE A 292 -26.49 -1.64 28.05
C ILE A 292 -25.50 -2.09 29.12
N LEU A 293 -25.30 -3.41 29.29
CA LEU A 293 -24.29 -3.93 30.23
C LEU A 293 -22.91 -3.37 29.94
N TYR A 294 -22.52 -3.29 28.66
CA TYR A 294 -21.25 -2.69 28.27
C TYR A 294 -21.19 -1.19 28.62
N ARG A 295 -22.26 -0.41 28.35
CA ARG A 295 -22.34 1.01 28.75
C ARG A 295 -22.26 1.20 30.27
N ASP A 296 -22.78 0.24 31.04
CA ASP A 296 -22.72 0.20 32.50
C ASP A 296 -21.38 -0.35 33.04
N ASN A 297 -20.33 -0.39 32.21
CA ASN A 297 -19.00 -0.92 32.53
C ASN A 297 -18.97 -2.40 32.97
N LYS A 298 -20.02 -3.18 32.67
CA LYS A 298 -20.12 -4.62 32.96
C LYS A 298 -19.74 -5.45 31.74
N LYS A 299 -18.53 -5.22 31.19
CA LYS A 299 -18.02 -5.87 29.96
C LYS A 299 -18.11 -7.40 30.00
N GLU A 300 -17.64 -8.03 31.07
CA GLU A 300 -17.63 -9.50 31.17
C GLU A 300 -19.06 -10.07 31.14
N GLN A 301 -20.01 -9.41 31.81
CA GLN A 301 -21.42 -9.81 31.79
C GLN A 301 -22.02 -9.63 30.39
N ALA A 302 -21.70 -8.52 29.71
CA ALA A 302 -22.16 -8.28 28.34
C ALA A 302 -21.70 -9.40 27.38
N ILE A 303 -20.43 -9.80 27.47
CA ILE A 303 -19.87 -10.91 26.67
C ILE A 303 -20.55 -12.23 27.04
N ASN A 304 -20.66 -12.55 28.34
CA ASN A 304 -21.25 -13.80 28.82
C ASN A 304 -22.70 -13.98 28.35
N VAL A 305 -23.52 -12.93 28.42
CA VAL A 305 -24.92 -12.96 27.97
C VAL A 305 -25.01 -13.26 26.46
N ILE A 306 -24.12 -12.69 25.63
CA ILE A 306 -24.05 -13.02 24.20
C ILE A 306 -23.59 -14.47 24.01
N SER A 307 -22.55 -14.91 24.72
CA SER A 307 -22.01 -16.26 24.65
C SER A 307 -23.05 -17.31 25.01
N GLU A 308 -23.83 -17.10 26.08
CA GLU A 308 -24.93 -17.98 26.47
C GLU A 308 -25.99 -18.05 25.38
N ALA A 309 -26.40 -16.91 24.82
CA ALA A 309 -27.37 -16.85 23.73
C ALA A 309 -26.89 -17.61 22.47
N LEU A 310 -25.60 -17.53 22.14
CA LEU A 310 -24.98 -18.27 21.03
C LEU A 310 -25.02 -19.80 21.22
N THR A 311 -25.13 -20.30 22.46
CA THR A 311 -25.24 -21.76 22.73
C THR A 311 -26.62 -22.32 22.41
N VAL A 312 -27.66 -21.50 22.53
CA VAL A 312 -29.07 -21.92 22.40
C VAL A 312 -29.65 -21.58 21.03
N ILE A 313 -29.30 -20.43 20.45
CA ILE A 313 -29.78 -20.01 19.15
C ILE A 313 -29.09 -20.83 18.06
N ARG A 314 -29.88 -21.45 17.18
CA ARG A 314 -29.37 -22.32 16.11
C ARG A 314 -29.40 -21.68 14.73
N ASP A 315 -30.30 -20.73 14.48
CA ASP A 315 -30.41 -20.07 13.19
C ASP A 315 -29.22 -19.15 12.89
N ASP A 316 -28.64 -19.32 11.71
CA ASP A 316 -27.44 -18.60 11.26
C ASP A 316 -27.64 -17.08 11.22
N LEU A 317 -28.81 -16.62 10.78
CA LEU A 317 -29.15 -15.19 10.71
C LEU A 317 -29.04 -14.51 12.08
N PHE A 318 -29.57 -15.16 13.12
CA PHE A 318 -29.61 -14.61 14.49
C PHE A 318 -28.28 -14.79 15.21
N LYS A 319 -27.55 -15.88 14.95
CA LYS A 319 -26.15 -16.04 15.39
C LYS A 319 -25.24 -14.95 14.83
N ALA A 320 -25.37 -14.63 13.54
CA ALA A 320 -24.59 -13.57 12.92
C ALA A 320 -24.83 -12.21 13.61
N ARG A 321 -26.07 -11.89 13.97
CA ARG A 321 -26.41 -10.68 14.75
C ARG A 321 -25.70 -10.64 16.11
N LEU A 322 -25.60 -11.78 16.78
CA LEU A 322 -24.91 -11.89 18.07
C LEU A 322 -23.39 -11.78 17.93
N TYR A 323 -22.80 -12.40 16.91
CA TYR A 323 -21.38 -12.20 16.60
C TYR A 323 -21.05 -10.75 16.23
N GLU A 324 -21.93 -10.07 15.47
CA GLU A 324 -21.82 -8.63 15.22
C GLU A 324 -21.88 -7.81 16.51
N ALA A 325 -22.79 -8.13 17.43
CA ALA A 325 -22.87 -7.45 18.73
C ALA A 325 -21.61 -7.66 19.59
N LEU A 326 -21.05 -8.86 19.55
CA LEU A 326 -19.78 -9.16 20.23
C LEU A 326 -18.60 -8.42 19.58
N ALA A 327 -18.59 -8.32 18.24
CA ALA A 327 -17.62 -7.53 17.50
C ALA A 327 -17.67 -6.04 17.86
N GLU A 328 -18.86 -5.47 18.02
CA GLU A 328 -19.06 -4.08 18.45
C GLU A 328 -18.44 -3.83 19.84
N ILE A 329 -18.50 -4.81 20.75
CA ILE A 329 -17.84 -4.73 22.07
C ILE A 329 -16.32 -4.72 21.89
N TYR A 330 -15.75 -5.71 21.19
CA TYR A 330 -14.29 -5.79 20.98
C TYR A 330 -13.72 -4.59 20.22
N ASP A 331 -14.48 -4.02 19.28
CA ASP A 331 -14.08 -2.81 18.55
C ASP A 331 -13.90 -1.60 19.47
N LYS A 332 -14.86 -1.38 20.38
CA LYS A 332 -14.76 -0.29 21.38
C LYS A 332 -13.59 -0.48 22.34
N GLU A 333 -13.26 -1.73 22.64
CA GLU A 333 -12.10 -2.11 23.44
C GLU A 333 -10.77 -2.03 22.67
N LYS A 334 -10.81 -1.79 21.36
CA LYS A 334 -9.65 -1.85 20.45
C LYS A 334 -8.95 -3.21 20.46
N ASP A 335 -9.69 -4.27 20.80
CA ASP A 335 -9.24 -5.64 20.72
C ASP A 335 -9.51 -6.16 19.31
N TYR A 336 -8.66 -5.73 18.38
CA TYR A 336 -8.85 -5.98 16.95
C TYR A 336 -8.75 -7.47 16.60
N GLU A 337 -8.00 -8.26 17.37
CA GLU A 337 -7.83 -9.69 17.14
C GLU A 337 -9.11 -10.46 17.45
N ASN A 338 -9.66 -10.28 18.66
CA ASN A 338 -10.94 -10.91 19.00
C ASN A 338 -12.07 -10.39 18.10
N LYS A 339 -12.06 -9.09 17.76
CA LYS A 339 -12.99 -8.51 16.79
C LYS A 339 -12.90 -9.24 15.44
N ALA A 340 -11.71 -9.46 14.89
CA ALA A 340 -11.53 -10.14 13.62
C ALA A 340 -12.10 -11.57 13.67
N PHE A 341 -11.82 -12.33 14.73
CA PHE A 341 -12.32 -13.70 14.88
C PHE A 341 -13.84 -13.79 14.98
N VAL A 342 -14.49 -12.89 15.72
CA VAL A 342 -15.95 -12.92 15.82
C VAL A 342 -16.62 -12.41 14.54
N ILE A 343 -16.02 -11.43 13.85
CA ILE A 343 -16.52 -10.99 12.54
C ILE A 343 -16.37 -12.09 11.50
N GLU A 344 -15.29 -12.88 11.54
CA GLU A 344 -15.13 -14.05 10.68
C GLU A 344 -16.30 -15.01 10.84
N LYS A 345 -16.73 -15.26 12.08
CA LYS A 345 -17.93 -16.06 12.36
C LYS A 345 -19.21 -15.42 11.83
N ALA A 346 -19.35 -14.10 11.85
CA ALA A 346 -20.48 -13.44 11.21
C ALA A 346 -20.44 -13.57 9.67
N VAL A 347 -19.26 -13.46 9.05
CA VAL A 347 -19.04 -13.64 7.61
C VAL A 347 -19.34 -15.08 7.18
N GLU A 348 -18.92 -16.09 7.96
CA GLU A 348 -19.23 -17.50 7.70
C GLU A 348 -20.74 -17.74 7.54
N LEU A 349 -21.54 -17.07 8.37
CA LEU A 349 -23.00 -17.19 8.40
C LEU A 349 -23.70 -16.28 7.38
N LYS A 350 -23.03 -15.21 6.91
CA LYS A 350 -23.52 -14.26 5.91
C LYS A 350 -22.43 -13.97 4.87
N PRO A 351 -22.04 -14.95 4.03
CA PRO A 351 -20.86 -14.82 3.17
C PRO A 351 -21.00 -13.78 2.05
N ASN A 352 -22.23 -13.35 1.75
CA ASN A 352 -22.54 -12.35 0.72
C ASN A 352 -22.88 -10.97 1.30
N ASP A 353 -22.55 -10.71 2.56
CA ASP A 353 -22.70 -9.37 3.15
C ASP A 353 -21.42 -8.57 2.94
N ALA A 354 -21.46 -7.64 1.97
CA ALA A 354 -20.31 -6.79 1.62
C ALA A 354 -19.82 -5.93 2.81
N ALA A 355 -20.72 -5.50 3.69
CA ALA A 355 -20.35 -4.70 4.85
C ALA A 355 -19.61 -5.54 5.90
N LEU A 356 -20.02 -6.80 6.11
CA LEU A 356 -19.28 -7.73 6.96
C LEU A 356 -17.92 -8.09 6.38
N LEU A 357 -17.84 -8.35 5.08
CA LEU A 357 -16.56 -8.61 4.41
C LEU A 357 -15.61 -7.41 4.52
N PHE A 358 -16.12 -6.18 4.32
CA PHE A 358 -15.31 -4.97 4.54
C PHE A 358 -14.82 -4.88 5.99
N LYS A 359 -15.70 -5.10 6.98
CA LYS A 359 -15.32 -5.06 8.40
C LYS A 359 -14.31 -6.16 8.77
N ALA A 360 -14.41 -7.35 8.19
CA ALA A 360 -13.44 -8.43 8.35
C ALA A 360 -12.07 -8.01 7.78
N GLY A 361 -12.08 -7.52 6.53
CA GLY A 361 -10.88 -7.01 5.86
C GLY A 361 -10.18 -5.93 6.67
N TYR A 362 -10.94 -4.97 7.20
CA TYR A 362 -10.43 -3.91 8.08
C TYR A 362 -9.86 -4.45 9.38
N SER A 363 -10.57 -5.36 10.06
CA SER A 363 -10.12 -5.90 11.35
C SER A 363 -8.83 -6.72 11.21
N TYR A 364 -8.69 -7.52 10.15
CA TYR A 364 -7.44 -8.22 9.86
C TYR A 364 -6.28 -7.29 9.47
N ALA A 365 -6.56 -6.18 8.78
CA ALA A 365 -5.53 -5.17 8.47
C ALA A 365 -4.95 -4.56 9.76
N GLU A 366 -5.79 -4.20 10.73
CA GLU A 366 -5.34 -3.64 12.02
C GLU A 366 -4.49 -4.65 12.81
N CYS A 367 -4.72 -5.95 12.61
CA CYS A 367 -3.95 -7.04 13.22
C CYS A 367 -2.71 -7.47 12.40
N LYS A 368 -2.44 -6.84 11.24
CA LYS A 368 -1.36 -7.21 10.31
C LYS A 368 -1.48 -8.62 9.73
N TYR A 369 -2.70 -9.17 9.65
CA TYR A 369 -2.99 -10.37 8.86
C TYR A 369 -3.34 -9.95 7.42
N ASP A 370 -2.34 -9.43 6.71
CA ASP A 370 -2.53 -8.75 5.43
C ASP A 370 -3.13 -9.68 4.35
N GLU A 371 -2.82 -10.97 4.36
CA GLU A 371 -3.37 -11.95 3.41
C GLU A 371 -4.87 -12.17 3.60
N LEU A 372 -5.33 -12.29 4.85
CA LEU A 372 -6.75 -12.42 5.17
C LEU A 372 -7.48 -11.11 4.88
N SER A 373 -6.87 -9.97 5.23
CA SER A 373 -7.41 -8.66 4.90
C SER A 373 -7.67 -8.52 3.40
N LEU A 374 -6.67 -8.84 2.57
CA LEU A 374 -6.78 -8.82 1.12
C LEU A 374 -7.87 -9.76 0.61
N LEU A 375 -7.98 -10.97 1.16
CA LEU A 375 -9.01 -11.93 0.78
C LEU A 375 -10.42 -11.34 0.98
N HIS A 376 -10.71 -10.80 2.17
CA HIS A 376 -12.04 -10.27 2.45
C HIS A 376 -12.37 -9.01 1.65
N TYR A 377 -11.41 -8.10 1.45
CA TYR A 377 -11.65 -6.95 0.58
C TYR A 377 -11.88 -7.37 -0.88
N LYS A 378 -11.17 -8.38 -1.38
CA LYS A 378 -11.45 -8.93 -2.71
C LYS A 378 -12.84 -9.54 -2.80
N ASN A 379 -13.28 -10.30 -1.79
CA ASN A 379 -14.64 -10.85 -1.75
C ASN A 379 -15.69 -9.72 -1.70
N ALA A 380 -15.46 -8.66 -0.92
CA ALA A 380 -16.34 -7.49 -0.88
C ALA A 380 -16.45 -6.81 -2.26
N LYS A 381 -15.33 -6.71 -2.99
CA LYS A 381 -15.29 -6.17 -4.36
C LYS A 381 -16.14 -6.99 -5.34
N GLU A 382 -16.16 -8.32 -5.23
CA GLU A 382 -16.99 -9.15 -6.11
C GLU A 382 -18.50 -8.84 -5.94
N ILE A 383 -18.91 -8.42 -4.73
CA ILE A 383 -20.30 -8.04 -4.43
C ILE A 383 -20.59 -6.60 -4.85
N ASN A 384 -19.68 -5.66 -4.53
CA ASN A 384 -19.78 -4.27 -4.94
C ASN A 384 -18.51 -3.82 -5.70
N PRO A 385 -18.45 -3.98 -7.03
CA PRO A 385 -17.24 -3.72 -7.81
C PRO A 385 -16.92 -2.23 -7.98
N LYS A 386 -17.82 -1.33 -7.59
CA LYS A 386 -17.63 0.12 -7.67
C LYS A 386 -17.38 0.77 -6.31
N ASP A 387 -17.14 -0.03 -5.28
CA ASP A 387 -16.75 0.48 -3.96
C ASP A 387 -15.30 0.97 -3.99
N ASP A 388 -15.16 2.29 -3.97
CA ASP A 388 -13.89 2.97 -4.10
C ASP A 388 -13.02 2.83 -2.83
N ALA A 389 -13.66 2.73 -1.66
CA ALA A 389 -13.02 2.47 -0.38
C ALA A 389 -12.45 1.05 -0.29
N VAL A 390 -13.22 0.03 -0.70
CA VAL A 390 -12.72 -1.36 -0.84
C VAL A 390 -11.50 -1.37 -1.76
N GLN A 391 -11.61 -0.71 -2.92
CA GLN A 391 -10.55 -0.71 -3.91
C GLN A 391 -9.26 0.00 -3.43
N ASN A 392 -9.39 1.11 -2.70
CA ASN A 392 -8.27 1.78 -2.03
C ASN A 392 -7.60 0.83 -1.01
N ASN A 393 -8.40 0.14 -0.19
CA ASN A 393 -7.88 -0.75 0.84
C ASN A 393 -7.19 -1.99 0.26
N ILE A 394 -7.63 -2.51 -0.89
CA ILE A 394 -6.88 -3.53 -1.65
C ILE A 394 -5.49 -3.00 -2.03
N GLY A 395 -5.38 -1.73 -2.45
CA GLY A 395 -4.11 -1.07 -2.73
C GLY A 395 -3.17 -1.05 -1.52
N VAL A 396 -3.72 -0.69 -0.35
CA VAL A 396 -2.98 -0.72 0.93
C VAL A 396 -2.47 -2.12 1.25
N GLN A 397 -3.30 -3.15 1.13
CA GLN A 397 -2.88 -4.53 1.41
C GLN A 397 -1.79 -5.02 0.44
N TYR A 398 -1.87 -4.64 -0.84
CA TYR A 398 -0.79 -4.93 -1.78
C TYR A 398 0.52 -4.24 -1.41
N ASP A 399 0.51 -3.04 -0.85
CA ASP A 399 1.73 -2.39 -0.35
C ASP A 399 2.33 -3.09 0.87
N ASN A 400 1.49 -3.50 1.82
CA ASN A 400 1.92 -4.26 2.99
C ASN A 400 2.60 -5.57 2.55
N LEU A 401 1.99 -6.28 1.59
CA LEU A 401 2.50 -7.52 0.98
C LEU A 401 3.63 -7.31 -0.06
N LYS A 402 4.17 -6.09 -0.20
CA LYS A 402 5.27 -5.76 -1.13
C LYS A 402 4.98 -6.08 -2.60
N MET A 403 3.74 -5.82 -3.04
CA MET A 403 3.27 -6.01 -4.42
C MET A 403 3.00 -4.65 -5.11
N PRO A 404 4.03 -3.83 -5.42
CA PRO A 404 3.86 -2.43 -5.84
C PRO A 404 3.07 -2.26 -7.14
N ILE A 405 3.21 -3.18 -8.10
CA ILE A 405 2.47 -3.12 -9.37
C ILE A 405 0.96 -3.25 -9.12
N LYS A 406 0.56 -4.19 -8.24
CA LYS A 406 -0.85 -4.42 -7.91
C LYS A 406 -1.41 -3.29 -7.06
N SER A 407 -0.62 -2.78 -6.12
CA SER A 407 -0.97 -1.60 -5.32
C SER A 407 -1.29 -0.38 -6.19
N ILE A 408 -0.38 -0.01 -7.10
CA ILE A 408 -0.59 1.13 -8.02
C ILE A 408 -1.83 0.92 -8.89
N ALA A 409 -2.02 -0.29 -9.44
CA ALA A 409 -3.20 -0.61 -10.22
C ALA A 409 -4.49 -0.43 -9.39
N SER A 410 -4.45 -0.83 -8.12
CA SER A 410 -5.60 -0.72 -7.24
C SER A 410 -5.92 0.72 -6.84
N TYR A 411 -4.93 1.51 -6.44
CA TYR A 411 -5.13 2.93 -6.15
C TYR A 411 -5.63 3.69 -7.37
N LYS A 412 -5.14 3.36 -8.56
CA LYS A 412 -5.63 3.97 -9.80
C LYS A 412 -7.11 3.66 -10.06
N GLU A 413 -7.54 2.42 -9.86
CA GLU A 413 -8.97 2.07 -10.02
C GLU A 413 -9.85 2.80 -8.99
N ALA A 414 -9.40 2.94 -7.73
CA ALA A 414 -10.11 3.73 -6.73
C ALA A 414 -10.14 5.24 -7.06
N GLU A 415 -9.04 5.79 -7.57
CA GLU A 415 -8.96 7.18 -8.03
C GLU A 415 -9.91 7.44 -9.21
N GLU A 416 -10.00 6.51 -10.16
CA GLU A 416 -10.95 6.57 -11.29
C GLU A 416 -12.41 6.54 -10.82
N LEU A 417 -12.70 5.95 -9.66
CA LEU A 417 -14.01 5.98 -8.99
C LEU A 417 -14.26 7.26 -8.17
N GLY A 418 -13.26 8.14 -8.05
CA GLY A 418 -13.35 9.43 -7.34
C GLY A 418 -12.73 9.46 -5.95
N ASN A 419 -12.05 8.39 -5.51
CA ASN A 419 -11.47 8.31 -4.17
C ASN A 419 -10.23 9.21 -4.03
N THR A 420 -10.36 10.31 -3.30
CA THR A 420 -9.27 11.28 -3.12
C THR A 420 -8.16 10.79 -2.18
N LEU A 421 -8.43 9.84 -1.28
CA LEU A 421 -7.39 9.17 -0.49
C LEU A 421 -6.49 8.31 -1.38
N ALA A 422 -7.07 7.55 -2.31
CA ALA A 422 -6.32 6.77 -3.28
C ALA A 422 -5.45 7.67 -4.18
N SER A 423 -5.95 8.85 -4.56
CA SER A 423 -5.15 9.86 -5.29
C SER A 423 -3.88 10.25 -4.52
N ALA A 424 -4.00 10.51 -3.20
CA ALA A 424 -2.86 10.85 -2.36
C ALA A 424 -1.88 9.66 -2.22
N ASN A 425 -2.39 8.44 -1.99
CA ASN A 425 -1.57 7.23 -1.91
C ASN A 425 -0.78 7.00 -3.21
N LEU A 426 -1.43 7.13 -4.36
CA LEU A 426 -0.79 7.02 -5.67
C LEU A 426 0.27 8.10 -5.89
N ALA A 427 0.00 9.35 -5.51
CA ALA A 427 0.95 10.45 -5.61
C ALA A 427 2.21 10.23 -4.77
N TYR A 428 2.08 9.72 -3.54
CA TYR A 428 3.25 9.39 -2.71
C TYR A 428 4.15 8.35 -3.38
N ARG A 429 3.58 7.34 -4.03
CA ARG A 429 4.34 6.32 -4.77
C ARG A 429 5.08 6.92 -5.95
N PHE A 430 4.44 7.82 -6.70
CA PHE A 430 5.08 8.54 -7.81
C PHE A 430 6.20 9.48 -7.35
N LEU A 431 6.03 10.21 -6.25
CA LEU A 431 7.09 11.04 -5.68
C LEU A 431 8.31 10.21 -5.27
N GLN A 432 8.12 9.02 -4.70
CA GLN A 432 9.23 8.15 -4.28
C GLN A 432 10.13 7.68 -5.43
N ILE A 433 9.58 7.59 -6.65
CA ILE A 433 10.32 7.13 -7.84
C ILE A 433 10.60 8.26 -8.84
N GLY A 434 10.33 9.51 -8.47
CA GLY A 434 10.66 10.70 -9.26
C GLY A 434 9.62 11.16 -10.28
N PHE A 435 8.44 10.56 -10.35
CA PHE A 435 7.33 10.99 -11.22
C PHE A 435 6.57 12.19 -10.61
N VAL A 436 7.28 13.30 -10.43
CA VAL A 436 6.77 14.49 -9.74
C VAL A 436 5.62 15.16 -10.50
N ILE A 437 5.66 15.15 -11.84
CA ILE A 437 4.64 15.79 -12.68
C ILE A 437 3.32 15.03 -12.55
N GLU A 438 3.37 13.72 -12.65
CA GLU A 438 2.23 12.82 -12.50
C GLU A 438 1.62 12.94 -11.10
N ALA A 439 2.45 12.95 -10.06
CA ALA A 439 2.02 13.16 -8.68
C ALA A 439 1.27 14.49 -8.52
N LYS A 440 1.85 15.61 -8.98
CA LYS A 440 1.20 16.93 -8.91
C LYS A 440 -0.11 16.97 -9.67
N ASN A 441 -0.17 16.38 -10.86
CA ASN A 441 -1.39 16.36 -11.68
C ASN A 441 -2.52 15.62 -10.97
N ILE A 442 -2.27 14.43 -10.43
CA ILE A 442 -3.25 13.64 -9.68
C ILE A 442 -3.74 14.41 -8.46
N LEU A 443 -2.83 15.00 -7.69
CA LEU A 443 -3.18 15.75 -6.49
C LEU A 443 -4.01 17.01 -6.80
N ASN A 444 -3.65 17.74 -7.86
CA ASN A 444 -4.42 18.92 -8.29
C ASN A 444 -5.83 18.52 -8.74
N ILE A 445 -5.98 17.43 -9.48
CA ILE A 445 -7.32 16.92 -9.86
C ILE A 445 -8.12 16.52 -8.60
N ALA A 446 -7.49 15.84 -7.65
CA ALA A 446 -8.13 15.41 -6.41
C ALA A 446 -8.57 16.59 -5.52
N LYS A 447 -7.81 17.70 -5.53
CA LYS A 447 -8.11 18.91 -4.76
C LYS A 447 -9.40 19.62 -5.23
N GLU A 448 -9.76 19.49 -6.49
CA GLU A 448 -10.96 20.11 -7.08
C GLU A 448 -12.24 19.25 -6.87
N LYS A 449 -12.15 18.13 -6.14
CA LYS A 449 -13.32 17.29 -5.81
C LYS A 449 -14.13 17.91 -4.67
N GLU A 450 -15.42 17.60 -4.63
CA GLU A 450 -16.34 18.07 -3.57
C GLU A 450 -15.92 17.58 -2.18
N ILE A 451 -15.51 16.31 -2.07
CA ILE A 451 -15.01 15.71 -0.84
C ILE A 451 -13.54 15.34 -1.01
N VAL A 452 -12.67 16.07 -0.31
CA VAL A 452 -11.21 15.91 -0.41
C VAL A 452 -10.66 15.31 0.87
N HIS A 453 -9.96 14.19 0.75
CA HIS A 453 -9.26 13.58 1.88
C HIS A 453 -8.07 14.46 2.34
N PRO A 454 -7.85 14.66 3.64
CA PRO A 454 -6.77 15.53 4.16
C PRO A 454 -5.37 15.22 3.61
N ASN A 455 -5.09 13.93 3.33
CA ASN A 455 -3.81 13.49 2.76
C ASN A 455 -3.48 14.11 1.40
N VAL A 456 -4.47 14.59 0.63
CA VAL A 456 -4.21 15.29 -0.64
C VAL A 456 -3.42 16.58 -0.39
N ASN A 457 -3.83 17.37 0.60
CA ASN A 457 -3.15 18.63 0.96
C ASN A 457 -1.78 18.36 1.61
N ALA A 458 -1.68 17.32 2.44
CA ALA A 458 -0.40 16.89 3.00
C ALA A 458 0.59 16.53 1.88
N ALA A 459 0.16 15.68 0.93
CA ALA A 459 0.98 15.27 -0.20
C ALA A 459 1.41 16.46 -1.08
N LEU A 460 0.52 17.43 -1.32
CA LEU A 460 0.84 18.66 -2.05
C LEU A 460 1.90 19.50 -1.33
N SER A 461 1.82 19.62 -0.01
CA SER A 461 2.77 20.37 0.81
C SER A 461 4.16 19.73 0.83
N GLU A 462 4.24 18.41 0.77
CA GLU A 462 5.51 17.68 0.76
C GLU A 462 6.27 17.76 -0.57
N VAL A 463 5.57 18.05 -1.69
CA VAL A 463 6.22 18.08 -3.02
C VAL A 463 7.40 19.07 -3.09
N PRO A 464 7.24 20.37 -2.74
CA PRO A 464 8.35 21.30 -2.78
C PRO A 464 9.48 20.92 -1.80
N GLU A 465 9.15 20.41 -0.61
CA GLU A 465 10.13 19.98 0.39
C GLU A 465 11.03 18.87 -0.14
N LYS A 466 10.46 17.86 -0.82
CA LYS A 466 11.26 16.78 -1.43
C LYS A 466 12.20 17.29 -2.51
N ILE A 467 11.72 18.19 -3.38
CA ILE A 467 12.54 18.79 -4.44
C ILE A 467 13.67 19.64 -3.83
N GLU A 468 13.36 20.43 -2.80
CA GLU A 468 14.36 21.25 -2.11
C GLU A 468 15.44 20.40 -1.46
N LYS A 469 15.05 19.32 -0.76
CA LYS A 469 15.98 18.37 -0.16
C LYS A 469 16.89 17.71 -1.19
N GLU A 470 16.38 17.35 -2.37
CA GLU A 470 17.22 16.83 -3.46
C GLU A 470 18.20 17.89 -3.97
N ASN A 471 17.77 19.14 -4.14
CA ASN A 471 18.64 20.26 -4.54
C ASN A 471 19.71 20.57 -3.48
N GLU A 472 19.39 20.48 -2.19
CA GLU A 472 20.34 20.61 -1.10
C GLU A 472 21.38 19.48 -1.13
N THR A 473 20.92 18.25 -1.30
CA THR A 473 21.79 17.08 -1.47
C THR A 473 22.72 17.28 -2.67
N GLU A 474 22.21 17.75 -3.82
CA GLU A 474 23.03 18.06 -4.99
C GLU A 474 24.10 19.11 -4.68
N LYS A 475 23.74 20.23 -4.03
CA LYS A 475 24.69 21.28 -3.63
C LYS A 475 25.79 20.74 -2.73
N GLU A 476 25.45 19.89 -1.77
CA GLU A 476 26.43 19.25 -0.89
C GLU A 476 27.38 18.32 -1.66
N GLN A 477 26.86 17.53 -2.60
CA GLN A 477 27.68 16.66 -3.44
C GLN A 477 28.61 17.47 -4.35
N ILE A 478 28.12 18.57 -4.95
CA ILE A 478 28.96 19.48 -5.76
C ILE A 478 30.07 20.09 -4.91
N LYS A 479 29.75 20.58 -3.69
CA LYS A 479 30.76 21.13 -2.76
C LYS A 479 31.82 20.09 -2.41
N SER A 480 31.41 18.86 -2.11
CA SER A 480 32.32 17.74 -1.84
C SER A 480 33.21 17.43 -3.06
N ALA A 481 32.63 17.38 -4.26
CA ALA A 481 33.36 17.16 -5.51
C ALA A 481 34.39 18.25 -5.80
N LEU A 482 34.08 19.52 -5.51
CA LEU A 482 35.02 20.64 -5.66
C LEU A 482 36.21 20.53 -4.70
N LEU A 483 35.97 20.15 -3.44
CA LEU A 483 37.04 19.90 -2.46
C LEU A 483 37.94 18.74 -2.91
N LEU A 484 37.33 17.65 -3.38
CA LEU A 484 38.06 16.50 -3.92
C LEU A 484 38.89 16.89 -5.14
N ARG A 485 38.32 17.67 -6.07
CA ARG A 485 39.04 18.16 -7.24
C ARG A 485 40.27 18.99 -6.84
N LYS A 486 40.12 19.90 -5.87
CA LYS A 486 41.25 20.71 -5.36
C LYS A 486 42.34 19.83 -4.75
N PHE A 487 41.95 18.84 -3.95
CA PHE A 487 42.89 17.88 -3.37
C PHE A 487 43.67 17.12 -4.46
N ILE A 488 42.98 16.60 -5.48
CA ILE A 488 43.61 15.82 -6.55
C ILE A 488 44.56 16.67 -7.39
N LEU A 489 44.22 17.93 -7.69
CA LEU A 489 45.11 18.84 -8.41
C LEU A 489 46.43 19.07 -7.63
N ASN A 490 46.33 19.38 -6.34
CA ASN A 490 47.50 19.59 -5.49
C ASN A 490 48.33 18.31 -5.31
N TYR A 491 47.67 17.15 -5.16
CA TYR A 491 48.35 15.86 -5.12
C TYR A 491 49.12 15.59 -6.42
N ALA A 492 48.51 15.85 -7.58
CA ALA A 492 49.15 15.66 -8.88
C ALA A 492 50.36 16.58 -9.06
N GLU A 493 50.24 17.84 -8.68
CA GLU A 493 51.35 18.79 -8.67
C GLU A 493 52.50 18.29 -7.78
N ALA A 494 52.21 17.93 -6.53
CA ALA A 494 53.19 17.40 -5.59
C ALA A 494 53.85 16.08 -6.06
N LYS A 495 53.12 15.28 -6.85
CA LYS A 495 53.60 14.01 -7.40
C LYS A 495 54.49 14.20 -8.63
N PHE A 496 54.14 15.09 -9.55
CA PHE A 496 54.77 15.15 -10.88
C PHE A 496 55.68 16.37 -11.08
N VAL A 497 55.58 17.43 -10.27
CA VAL A 497 56.45 18.60 -10.34
C VAL A 497 57.62 18.44 -9.36
N LYS A 498 58.85 18.55 -9.87
CA LYS A 498 60.06 18.31 -9.08
C LYS A 498 60.33 19.48 -8.13
N ASN A 499 60.13 19.24 -6.84
CA ASN A 499 60.45 20.18 -5.75
C ASN A 499 61.22 19.43 -4.64
N SER A 500 61.91 20.15 -3.73
CA SER A 500 62.70 19.51 -2.66
C SER A 500 61.84 18.59 -1.78
N SER A 501 62.40 17.45 -1.33
CA SER A 501 61.64 16.30 -0.78
C SER A 501 61.08 16.51 0.64
N ILE A 502 60.05 15.72 0.99
CA ILE A 502 59.36 15.57 2.31
C ILE A 502 60.26 15.27 3.54
N MET A 503 61.59 15.21 3.39
CA MET A 503 62.57 14.64 4.33
C MET A 503 62.62 15.25 5.75
N SER A 504 61.94 16.35 6.05
CA SER A 504 61.93 16.99 7.39
C SER A 504 60.54 17.09 8.06
N THR A 505 59.61 16.21 7.68
CA THR A 505 58.22 16.24 8.20
C THR A 505 57.95 15.30 9.38
N SER A 506 58.95 14.57 9.89
CA SER A 506 58.79 13.76 11.10
C SER A 506 58.39 14.62 12.31
N GLY A 507 57.55 14.06 13.19
CA GLY A 507 57.08 14.71 14.41
C GLY A 507 55.59 14.48 14.65
N ASP A 508 55.06 15.21 15.62
CA ASP A 508 53.63 15.16 15.96
C ASP A 508 52.86 16.16 15.09
N TRP A 509 51.76 15.69 14.51
CA TRP A 509 50.87 16.45 13.64
C TRP A 509 49.45 16.40 14.17
N LYS A 510 48.66 17.43 13.91
CA LYS A 510 47.28 17.55 14.39
C LYS A 510 46.31 17.78 13.25
N THR A 511 45.22 17.02 13.22
CA THR A 511 44.07 17.25 12.32
C THR A 511 43.24 18.45 12.76
N ASP A 512 42.37 18.93 11.88
CA ASP A 512 41.39 19.99 12.17
C ASP A 512 40.45 19.64 13.35
N ASP A 513 40.14 18.35 13.56
CA ASP A 513 39.33 17.86 14.70
C ASP A 513 40.14 17.61 15.99
N GLY A 514 41.45 17.81 15.93
CA GLY A 514 42.37 17.72 17.05
C GLY A 514 42.98 16.35 17.32
N THR A 515 42.72 15.35 16.48
CA THR A 515 43.42 14.07 16.49
C THR A 515 44.92 14.27 16.23
N VAL A 516 45.76 13.72 17.12
CA VAL A 516 47.22 13.80 17.01
C VAL A 516 47.76 12.55 16.32
N LEU A 517 48.51 12.76 15.24
CA LEU A 517 49.17 11.76 14.43
C LEU A 517 50.68 11.85 14.65
N LYS A 518 51.32 10.74 15.00
CA LYS A 518 52.77 10.63 15.04
C LYS A 518 53.28 10.23 13.67
N VAL A 519 53.89 11.16 12.95
CA VAL A 519 54.40 10.94 11.59
C VAL A 519 55.91 10.69 11.64
N GLU A 520 56.34 9.59 11.05
CA GLU A 520 57.74 9.21 10.90
C GLU A 520 58.09 9.04 9.43
N VAL A 521 59.15 9.72 9.00
CA VAL A 521 59.73 9.58 7.65
C VAL A 521 61.13 8.98 7.78
N ILE A 522 61.33 7.82 7.17
CA ILE A 522 62.61 7.08 7.13
C ILE A 522 62.89 6.74 5.67
N ASP A 523 64.01 7.25 5.13
CA ASP A 523 64.34 7.18 3.71
C ASP A 523 63.19 7.71 2.82
N ASN A 524 62.57 6.84 2.02
CA ASN A 524 61.42 7.14 1.16
C ASN A 524 60.11 6.55 1.71
N LYS A 525 60.04 6.15 2.98
CA LYS A 525 58.82 5.62 3.60
C LYS A 525 58.24 6.63 4.58
N ILE A 526 56.92 6.80 4.51
CA ILE A 526 56.14 7.55 5.49
C ILE A 526 55.25 6.59 6.27
N ILE A 527 55.29 6.67 7.58
CA ILE A 527 54.44 5.91 8.50
C ILE A 527 53.81 6.89 9.46
N SER A 528 52.54 6.69 9.78
CA SER A 528 51.88 7.43 10.84
C SER A 528 51.01 6.54 11.70
N THR A 529 50.92 6.87 12.98
CA THR A 529 50.02 6.19 13.93
C THR A 529 49.22 7.21 14.72
N TRP A 530 47.96 6.87 15.02
CA TRP A 530 47.09 7.69 15.86
C TRP A 530 46.02 6.85 16.54
N LYS A 531 45.30 7.49 17.46
CA LYS A 531 44.13 6.92 18.10
C LYS A 531 42.91 7.78 17.86
N THR A 532 41.77 7.15 17.64
CA THR A 532 40.48 7.82 17.57
C THR A 532 39.61 7.37 18.74
N LYS A 533 39.03 8.33 19.46
CA LYS A 533 38.06 8.09 20.54
C LYS A 533 36.64 8.25 20.01
N LEU A 534 35.78 7.27 20.29
CA LEU A 534 34.34 7.40 20.11
C LEU A 534 33.67 7.57 21.49
N ASP A 535 33.20 8.79 21.76
CA ASP A 535 32.66 9.19 23.07
C ASP A 535 31.46 8.34 23.53
N ILE A 536 30.63 7.88 22.57
CA ILE A 536 29.39 7.15 22.85
C ILE A 536 29.65 5.79 23.54
N TRP A 537 30.83 5.19 23.31
CA TRP A 537 31.16 3.86 23.83
C TRP A 537 32.49 3.79 24.60
N LYS A 538 33.18 4.93 24.78
CA LYS A 538 34.56 4.99 25.33
C LYS A 538 35.52 4.03 24.62
N LEU A 539 35.28 3.71 23.36
CA LEU A 539 36.13 2.83 22.57
C LEU A 539 37.25 3.67 21.94
N GLU A 540 38.49 3.22 22.14
CA GLU A 540 39.67 3.72 21.45
C GLU A 540 40.02 2.76 20.30
N TYR A 541 40.21 3.32 19.11
CA TYR A 541 40.70 2.58 17.96
C TYR A 541 42.10 3.04 17.61
N ASP A 542 43.04 2.10 17.51
CA ASP A 542 44.39 2.35 17.02
C ASP A 542 44.39 2.28 15.49
N TRP A 543 44.95 3.31 14.87
CA TRP A 543 45.05 3.43 13.42
C TRP A 543 46.52 3.62 13.01
N LYS A 544 46.81 3.22 11.78
CA LYS A 544 48.10 3.41 11.13
C LYS A 544 47.90 3.74 9.67
N PHE A 545 48.75 4.57 9.09
CA PHE A 545 48.97 4.53 7.64
C PHE A 545 50.44 4.35 7.32
N GLU A 546 50.71 3.79 6.15
CA GLU A 546 52.07 3.67 5.60
C GLU A 546 52.03 3.82 4.08
N GLY A 547 53.12 4.34 3.51
CA GLY A 547 53.26 4.49 2.08
C GLY A 547 54.68 4.84 1.65
N GLU A 548 54.91 4.79 0.35
CA GLU A 548 56.18 5.22 -0.25
C GLU A 548 56.04 6.64 -0.81
N ILE A 549 57.01 7.47 -0.46
CA ILE A 549 57.12 8.87 -0.88
C ILE A 549 57.68 8.92 -2.30
N PHE A 550 57.04 9.70 -3.15
CA PHE A 550 57.51 10.09 -4.47
C PHE A 550 57.35 11.60 -4.62
N ASN A 551 58.47 12.31 -4.79
CA ASN A 551 58.55 13.77 -4.68
C ASN A 551 57.94 14.26 -3.35
N ASN A 552 56.89 15.08 -3.39
CA ASN A 552 56.19 15.59 -2.21
C ASN A 552 54.82 14.93 -2.01
N SER A 553 54.66 13.70 -2.50
CA SER A 553 53.42 12.94 -2.43
C SER A 553 53.66 11.50 -1.98
N ALA A 554 52.62 10.80 -1.53
CA ALA A 554 52.64 9.37 -1.27
C ALA A 554 51.29 8.72 -1.61
N VAL A 555 51.31 7.47 -2.04
CA VAL A 555 50.13 6.60 -1.99
C VAL A 555 50.22 5.84 -0.67
N ILE A 556 49.18 5.93 0.15
CA ILE A 556 49.16 5.34 1.49
C ILE A 556 48.13 4.22 1.58
N SER A 557 48.42 3.21 2.38
CA SER A 557 47.44 2.24 2.87
C SER A 557 47.13 2.58 4.32
N ILE A 558 45.85 2.63 4.66
CA ILE A 558 45.34 2.96 5.99
C ILE A 558 44.85 1.67 6.64
N TYR A 559 45.25 1.45 7.88
CA TYR A 559 45.03 0.24 8.64
C TYR A 559 44.33 0.56 9.94
N LYS A 560 43.41 -0.31 10.32
CA LYS A 560 42.76 -0.31 11.62
C LYS A 560 43.26 -1.51 12.40
N LYS A 561 43.55 -1.31 13.68
CA LYS A 561 43.92 -2.41 14.56
C LYS A 561 42.66 -3.14 15.01
N GLU A 562 42.64 -4.44 14.77
CA GLU A 562 41.50 -5.31 15.07
C GLU A 562 41.97 -6.57 15.76
N TYR A 563 41.11 -7.14 16.61
CA TYR A 563 41.40 -8.42 17.24
C TYR A 563 41.21 -9.56 16.24
N ASN A 564 42.24 -10.35 16.02
CA ASN A 564 42.20 -11.55 15.19
C ASN A 564 41.99 -12.77 16.07
N PHE A 565 40.79 -13.36 16.00
CA PHE A 565 40.42 -14.54 16.78
C PHE A 565 41.26 -15.78 16.44
N SER A 566 41.72 -15.90 15.19
CA SER A 566 42.51 -17.05 14.75
C SER A 566 43.94 -17.02 15.31
N SER A 567 44.53 -15.82 15.42
CA SER A 567 45.88 -15.63 15.99
C SER A 567 45.87 -15.22 17.47
N ASN A 568 44.69 -15.05 18.07
CA ASN A 568 44.49 -14.61 19.46
C ASN A 568 45.27 -13.31 19.78
N SER A 569 45.37 -12.39 18.83
CA SER A 569 46.19 -11.18 18.95
C SER A 569 45.59 -9.98 18.21
N TYR A 570 46.02 -8.76 18.57
CA TYR A 570 45.61 -7.55 17.85
C TYR A 570 46.55 -7.28 16.68
N GLU A 571 45.98 -7.18 15.49
CA GLU A 571 46.71 -7.00 14.24
C GLU A 571 46.17 -5.81 13.44
N TYR A 572 47.04 -5.12 12.72
CA TYR A 572 46.62 -4.07 11.78
C TYR A 572 46.10 -4.71 10.50
N LYS A 573 44.81 -4.52 10.22
CA LYS A 573 44.21 -4.92 8.95
C LYS A 573 44.05 -3.70 8.05
N LYS A 574 44.40 -3.87 6.78
CA LYS A 574 44.22 -2.83 5.77
C LYS A 574 42.72 -2.54 5.67
N ASN A 575 42.36 -1.30 5.96
CA ASN A 575 40.97 -0.85 5.98
C ASN A 575 40.69 -0.05 4.71
N ASN A 576 41.48 1.00 4.47
CA ASN A 576 41.25 1.97 3.41
C ASN A 576 42.54 2.20 2.60
N ARG A 577 42.39 2.88 1.46
CA ARG A 577 43.53 3.44 0.71
C ARG A 577 43.48 4.96 0.78
N GLY A 578 44.61 5.59 0.53
CA GLY A 578 44.68 7.03 0.54
C GLY A 578 45.75 7.60 -0.36
N LEU A 579 45.65 8.90 -0.56
CA LEU A 579 46.68 9.71 -1.20
C LEU A 579 47.10 10.77 -0.21
N LEU A 580 48.38 11.13 -0.20
CA LEU A 580 48.95 12.10 0.70
C LEU A 580 49.85 13.04 -0.09
N PHE A 581 49.87 14.32 0.27
CA PHE A 581 50.89 15.25 -0.19
C PHE A 581 51.28 16.24 0.90
N TYR A 582 52.48 16.80 0.76
CA TYR A 582 53.01 17.85 1.61
C TYR A 582 53.04 19.18 0.84
N SER A 583 52.40 20.22 1.41
CA SER A 583 52.45 21.59 0.88
C SER A 583 53.62 22.32 1.53
N GLN A 584 54.71 22.52 0.78
CA GLN A 584 55.90 23.19 1.29
C GLN A 584 55.66 24.66 1.68
N GLY A 585 54.82 25.38 0.93
CA GLY A 585 54.56 26.80 1.20
C GLY A 585 53.73 27.03 2.46
N ASP A 586 52.84 26.09 2.80
CA ASP A 586 51.91 26.19 3.92
C ASP A 586 52.32 25.30 5.12
N GLU A 587 53.47 24.62 5.03
CA GLU A 587 53.99 23.66 6.03
C GLU A 587 52.96 22.65 6.56
N LEU A 588 52.12 22.11 5.67
CA LEU A 588 51.01 21.20 6.03
C LEU A 588 51.00 19.91 5.22
N ILE A 589 50.55 18.82 5.85
CA ILE A 589 50.27 17.55 5.18
C ILE A 589 48.76 17.47 4.92
N LYS A 590 48.36 17.08 3.72
CA LYS A 590 46.98 16.69 3.45
C LYS A 590 46.92 15.25 2.99
N TYR A 591 45.96 14.50 3.51
CA TYR A 591 45.67 13.17 3.00
C TYR A 591 44.17 12.97 2.80
N ILE A 592 43.85 12.09 1.85
CA ILE A 592 42.50 11.59 1.63
C ILE A 592 42.43 10.15 2.08
N ASP A 593 41.42 9.84 2.88
CA ASP A 593 41.00 8.51 3.26
C ASP A 593 39.84 8.07 2.36
N ILE A 594 40.03 6.95 1.66
CA ILE A 594 39.09 6.42 0.68
C ILE A 594 38.64 5.03 1.15
N ASP A 595 37.39 4.97 1.60
CA ASP A 595 36.70 3.73 1.96
C ASP A 595 35.88 3.27 0.76
N ASP A 596 36.44 2.31 0.02
CA ASP A 596 35.80 1.79 -1.20
C ASP A 596 34.53 0.98 -0.87
N ALA A 597 34.42 0.39 0.33
CA ALA A 597 33.26 -0.41 0.74
C ALA A 597 32.07 0.47 1.14
N ALA A 598 32.33 1.60 1.80
CA ALA A 598 31.30 2.57 2.17
C ALA A 598 31.06 3.66 1.11
N HIS A 599 31.80 3.62 -0.02
CA HIS A 599 31.84 4.67 -1.05
C HIS A 599 32.16 6.07 -0.50
N LEU A 600 32.91 6.15 0.61
CA LEU A 600 33.15 7.38 1.35
C LEU A 600 34.57 7.92 1.10
N LYS A 601 34.68 9.25 1.05
CA LYS A 601 35.96 9.96 0.84
C LYS A 601 36.06 11.09 1.86
N ARG A 602 37.12 11.09 2.67
CA ARG A 602 37.36 12.11 3.69
C ARG A 602 38.74 12.72 3.52
N ILE A 603 38.81 14.04 3.48
CA ILE A 603 40.08 14.77 3.35
C ILE A 603 40.42 15.34 4.73
N TYR A 604 41.66 15.13 5.14
CA TYR A 604 42.21 15.63 6.40
C TYR A 604 43.36 16.59 6.11
N THR A 605 43.40 17.70 6.84
CA THR A 605 44.54 18.61 6.89
C THR A 605 45.27 18.39 8.21
N LEU A 606 46.58 18.25 8.13
CA LEU A 606 47.47 18.06 9.27
C LEU A 606 48.38 19.28 9.39
N THR A 607 48.45 19.83 10.60
CA THR A 607 49.35 20.92 10.98
C THR A 607 50.40 20.44 11.97
N LYS A 608 51.64 20.92 11.88
CA LYS A 608 52.73 20.46 12.74
C LYS A 608 52.54 21.02 14.16
N ILE A 609 52.72 20.17 15.17
CA ILE A 609 52.76 20.59 16.57
C ILE A 609 54.19 21.08 16.85
N SER A 610 54.31 22.33 17.31
CA SER A 610 55.59 22.99 17.58
C SER A 610 56.20 22.57 18.91
#